data_AF-A0A848YZY7-F1
#
_entry.id   AF-A0A848YZY7-F1
#
_cell.length_a   1.000
_cell.length_b   1.000
_cell.length_c   1.000
_cell.angle_alpha   90.00
_cell.angle_beta   90.00
_cell.angle_gamma   90.00
#
_symmetry.space_group_name_H-M   'P 1'
#
loop_
_entity.id
_entity.type
_entity.pdbx_description
1 polymer ?
#
loop_
_entity_poly.entity_id
_entity_poly.type
_entity_poly.pdbx_seq_one_letter_code
_entity_poly.pdbx_strand_id
1 'polypeptide(L)'
;VGAAFLLAFLAGAAAIAAAVHLSLDLPWTVGLPIAVMALYLLGALVGRRPGSPVEPFADGVFQLGFLFTVTALLAALSPYALAGAPPTVETILGLFAVASTTTVFGLVGRVCLRQFVPAADMVEADADPALVERTRALGEALDAATERFQGTAATLDAFGATMATLQDRTARTLETLSGETRDLAAELKTVREAAARNEERIARIFDSYEMMIAKLREAQQAGDRFQEALGQRTADLVGALEAAAGTVGSLAGDGKAAIGGLGSEVDGVREARAALAADAAAIAEIRAKLGEQLNAAIDRSTASPRPGGEDEALTIDEDAFSEIDPAADEDEVFIPPLRGRLSRPGGPA
;
A
#
# COMPACT_ATOMS: atom_id res chain seq x y z
N VAL A 1 -52.49 28.59 -41.65
CA VAL A 1 -51.21 28.92 -42.34
C VAL A 1 -50.94 27.96 -43.50
N GLY A 2 -50.93 26.64 -43.27
CA GLY A 2 -50.61 25.65 -44.32
C GLY A 2 -51.44 25.73 -45.61
N ALA A 3 -52.77 25.90 -45.51
CA ALA A 3 -53.63 26.01 -46.69
C ALA A 3 -53.36 27.27 -47.54
N ALA A 4 -53.10 28.41 -46.90
CA ALA A 4 -52.78 29.66 -47.60
C ALA A 4 -51.41 29.60 -48.28
N PHE A 5 -50.43 28.97 -47.62
CA PHE A 5 -49.10 28.71 -48.19
C PHE A 5 -49.19 27.81 -49.43
N LEU A 6 -49.94 26.72 -49.34
CA LEU A 6 -50.07 25.76 -50.44
C LEU A 6 -50.80 26.38 -51.64
N LEU A 7 -51.84 27.17 -51.42
CA LEU A 7 -52.52 27.92 -52.48
C LEU A 7 -51.59 28.95 -53.14
N ALA A 8 -50.82 29.71 -52.35
CA ALA A 8 -49.85 30.67 -52.87
C ALA A 8 -48.76 29.98 -53.69
N PHE A 9 -48.26 28.82 -53.22
CA PHE A 9 -47.29 28.03 -53.96
C PHE A 9 -47.85 27.54 -55.30
N LEU A 10 -49.03 26.91 -55.31
CA LEU A 10 -49.65 26.41 -56.54
C LEU A 10 -49.95 27.53 -57.53
N ALA A 11 -50.46 28.67 -57.04
CA ALA A 11 -50.72 29.85 -57.86
C ALA A 11 -49.43 30.40 -58.48
N GLY A 12 -48.36 30.55 -57.69
CA GLY A 12 -47.06 31.03 -58.18
C GLY A 12 -46.36 30.04 -59.11
N ALA A 13 -46.47 28.74 -58.86
CA ALA A 13 -45.92 27.71 -59.74
C ALA A 13 -46.64 27.69 -61.10
N ALA A 14 -47.97 27.75 -61.11
CA ALA A 14 -48.77 27.82 -62.33
C ALA A 14 -48.48 29.11 -63.12
N ALA A 15 -48.32 30.23 -62.42
CA ALA A 15 -47.91 31.52 -62.95
C ALA A 15 -46.55 31.46 -63.67
N ILE A 16 -45.54 30.88 -63.03
CA ILE A 16 -44.19 30.73 -63.60
C ILE A 16 -44.24 29.84 -64.84
N ALA A 17 -44.93 28.70 -64.75
CA ALA A 17 -45.07 27.77 -65.86
C ALA A 17 -45.79 28.43 -67.06
N ALA A 18 -46.89 29.15 -66.81
CA ALA A 18 -47.62 29.88 -67.85
C ALA A 18 -46.74 30.98 -68.47
N ALA A 19 -46.01 31.75 -67.65
CA ALA A 19 -45.16 32.83 -68.15
C ALA A 19 -44.03 32.31 -69.05
N VAL A 20 -43.45 31.16 -68.71
CA VAL A 20 -42.41 30.50 -69.51
C VAL A 20 -43.00 29.90 -70.79
N HIS A 21 -44.16 29.23 -70.72
CA HIS A 21 -44.78 28.60 -71.89
C HIS A 21 -45.40 29.59 -72.89
N LEU A 22 -45.85 30.76 -72.43
CA LEU A 22 -46.38 31.83 -73.28
C LEU A 22 -45.28 32.80 -73.76
N SER A 23 -44.02 32.57 -73.40
CA SER A 23 -42.88 33.44 -73.73
C SER A 23 -43.13 34.92 -73.40
N LEU A 24 -43.70 35.18 -72.21
CA LEU A 24 -43.98 36.55 -71.77
C LEU A 24 -42.68 37.34 -71.56
N ASP A 25 -42.76 38.66 -71.77
CA ASP A 25 -41.63 39.57 -71.56
C ASP A 25 -41.09 39.47 -70.12
N LEU A 26 -39.77 39.62 -69.98
CA LEU A 26 -39.01 39.53 -68.72
C LEU A 26 -39.65 40.21 -67.48
N PRO A 27 -40.24 41.43 -67.54
CA PRO A 27 -40.87 42.05 -66.38
C PRO A 27 -42.08 41.26 -65.85
N TRP A 28 -42.81 40.55 -66.71
CA TRP A 28 -43.95 39.73 -66.29
C TRP A 28 -43.50 38.42 -65.67
N THR A 29 -42.46 37.80 -66.23
CA THR A 29 -41.88 36.54 -65.75
C THR A 29 -41.28 36.67 -64.35
N VAL A 30 -40.73 37.84 -64.01
CA VAL A 30 -40.21 38.17 -62.67
C VAL A 30 -41.26 38.78 -61.76
N GLY A 31 -42.10 39.67 -62.30
CA GLY A 31 -43.07 40.44 -61.53
C GLY A 31 -44.19 39.57 -60.95
N LEU A 32 -44.62 38.53 -61.67
CA LEU A 32 -45.77 37.73 -61.27
C LEU A 32 -45.48 36.82 -60.05
N PRO A 33 -44.32 36.12 -59.97
CA PRO A 33 -43.90 35.42 -58.75
C PRO A 33 -43.71 36.35 -57.56
N ILE A 34 -43.11 37.53 -57.77
CA ILE A 34 -42.91 38.53 -56.73
C ILE A 34 -44.26 39.06 -56.23
N ALA A 35 -45.21 39.31 -57.13
CA ALA A 35 -46.55 39.75 -56.78
C ALA A 35 -47.30 38.69 -55.95
N VAL A 36 -47.16 37.40 -56.28
CA VAL A 36 -47.73 36.30 -55.48
C VAL A 36 -47.09 36.23 -54.09
N MET A 37 -45.76 36.38 -54.00
CA MET A 37 -45.05 36.45 -52.71
C MET A 37 -45.50 37.66 -51.88
N ALA A 38 -45.67 38.82 -52.51
CA ALA A 38 -46.13 40.05 -51.88
C ALA A 38 -47.60 39.93 -51.43
N LEU A 39 -48.46 39.28 -52.21
CA LEU A 39 -49.85 39.03 -51.84
C LEU A 39 -49.96 38.05 -50.66
N TYR A 40 -49.13 37.00 -50.65
CA TYR A 40 -49.02 36.08 -49.52
C TYR A 40 -48.54 36.80 -48.26
N LEU A 41 -47.52 37.67 -48.39
CA LEU A 41 -47.01 38.50 -47.32
C LEU A 41 -48.08 39.47 -46.77
N LEU A 42 -48.80 40.17 -47.64
CA LEU A 42 -49.89 41.07 -47.26
C LEU A 42 -51.05 40.31 -46.60
N GLY A 43 -51.42 39.14 -47.13
CA GLY A 43 -52.42 38.26 -46.53
C GLY A 43 -52.01 37.78 -45.13
N ALA A 44 -50.72 37.49 -44.93
CA ALA A 44 -50.18 37.14 -43.61
C ALA A 44 -50.22 38.33 -42.64
N LEU A 45 -49.99 39.56 -43.12
CA LEU A 45 -50.04 40.78 -42.31
C LEU A 45 -51.47 41.18 -41.93
N VAL A 46 -52.41 41.14 -42.89
CA VAL A 46 -53.82 41.53 -42.70
C VAL A 46 -54.61 40.46 -41.95
N GLY A 47 -54.33 39.18 -42.21
CA GLY A 47 -54.98 38.05 -41.54
C GLY A 47 -54.43 37.72 -40.16
N ARG A 48 -53.43 38.50 -39.67
CA ARG A 48 -52.80 38.27 -38.38
C ARG A 48 -53.78 38.58 -37.26
N ARG A 49 -54.06 37.57 -36.43
CA ARG A 49 -54.74 37.80 -35.14
C ARG A 49 -53.70 38.40 -34.17
N PRO A 50 -54.07 39.41 -33.36
CA PRO A 50 -53.19 39.94 -32.32
C PRO A 50 -52.73 38.79 -31.40
N GLY A 51 -51.41 38.67 -31.19
CA GLY A 51 -50.79 37.60 -30.39
C GLY A 51 -50.32 36.36 -31.15
N SER A 52 -50.53 36.26 -32.48
CA SER A 52 -49.96 35.14 -33.26
C SER A 52 -48.46 35.34 -33.54
N PRO A 53 -47.62 34.30 -33.34
CA PRO A 53 -46.20 34.36 -33.70
C PRO A 53 -46.02 34.62 -35.20
N VAL A 54 -45.05 35.47 -35.53
CA VAL A 54 -44.75 35.98 -36.89
C VAL A 54 -43.77 35.05 -37.60
N GLU A 55 -43.02 34.28 -36.83
CA GLU A 55 -41.97 33.37 -37.25
C GLU A 55 -42.45 32.34 -38.29
N PRO A 56 -43.61 31.66 -38.12
CA PRO A 56 -44.08 30.68 -39.11
C PRO A 56 -44.44 31.30 -40.46
N PHE A 57 -44.88 32.57 -40.47
CA PHE A 57 -45.22 33.28 -41.71
C PHE A 57 -43.95 33.77 -42.42
N ALA A 58 -42.97 34.28 -41.67
CA ALA A 58 -41.68 34.69 -42.19
C ALA A 58 -40.90 33.51 -42.81
N ASP A 59 -40.97 32.35 -42.16
CA ASP A 59 -40.36 31.13 -42.67
C ASP A 59 -41.13 30.59 -43.89
N GLY A 60 -42.45 30.76 -43.93
CA GLY A 60 -43.27 30.47 -45.11
C GLY A 60 -42.90 31.33 -46.33
N VAL A 61 -42.71 32.65 -46.18
CA VAL A 61 -42.29 33.55 -47.28
C VAL A 61 -40.93 33.15 -47.83
N PHE A 62 -39.99 32.81 -46.95
CA PHE A 62 -38.66 32.33 -47.33
C PHE A 62 -38.72 31.04 -48.14
N GLN A 63 -39.49 30.05 -47.65
CA GLN A 63 -39.67 28.79 -48.34
C GLN A 63 -40.36 28.99 -49.70
N LEU A 64 -41.35 29.89 -49.79
CA LEU A 64 -42.02 30.21 -51.05
C LEU A 64 -41.04 30.74 -52.10
N GLY A 65 -40.13 31.64 -51.70
CA GLY A 65 -39.08 32.18 -52.57
C GLY A 65 -38.15 31.09 -53.10
N PHE A 66 -37.70 30.19 -52.23
CA PHE A 66 -36.88 29.04 -52.63
C PHE A 66 -37.62 28.10 -53.59
N LEU A 67 -38.87 27.74 -53.28
CA LEU A 67 -39.67 26.85 -54.13
C LEU A 67 -39.94 27.46 -55.51
N PHE A 68 -40.14 28.78 -55.60
CA PHE A 68 -40.34 29.47 -56.88
C PHE A 68 -39.07 29.51 -57.72
N THR A 69 -37.90 29.65 -57.11
CA THR A 69 -36.61 29.52 -57.81
C THR A 69 -36.45 28.14 -58.42
N VAL A 70 -36.71 27.08 -57.65
CA VAL A 70 -36.64 25.69 -58.16
C VAL A 70 -37.65 25.48 -59.28
N THR A 71 -38.87 25.98 -59.11
CA THR A 71 -39.93 25.87 -60.12
C THR A 71 -39.59 26.64 -61.40
N ALA A 72 -39.01 27.83 -61.30
CA ALA A 72 -38.55 28.63 -62.43
C ALA A 72 -37.42 27.92 -63.20
N LEU A 73 -36.47 27.31 -62.49
CA LEU A 73 -35.41 26.52 -63.10
C LEU A 73 -35.95 25.26 -63.79
N LEU A 74 -36.91 24.56 -63.19
CA LEU A 74 -37.54 23.39 -63.81
C LEU A 74 -38.37 23.78 -65.05
N ALA A 75 -39.15 24.85 -64.97
CA ALA A 75 -39.92 25.36 -66.10
C ALA A 75 -39.01 25.84 -67.24
N ALA A 76 -37.92 26.54 -66.89
CA ALA A 76 -36.88 26.97 -67.83
C ALA A 76 -36.25 25.81 -68.61
N LEU A 77 -36.05 24.67 -67.96
CA LEU A 77 -35.40 23.49 -68.53
C LEU A 77 -36.38 22.55 -69.25
N SER A 78 -37.68 22.67 -68.99
CA SER A 78 -38.72 21.78 -69.53
C SER A 78 -38.80 21.77 -71.07
N PRO A 79 -38.79 22.91 -71.79
CA PRO A 79 -38.77 22.92 -73.25
C PRO A 79 -37.53 22.22 -73.84
N TYR A 80 -36.39 22.28 -73.16
CA TYR A 80 -35.16 21.64 -73.61
C TYR A 80 -35.18 20.13 -73.38
N ALA A 81 -35.68 19.71 -72.22
CA ALA A 81 -35.86 18.30 -71.90
C ALA A 81 -36.90 17.61 -72.82
N LEU A 82 -37.93 18.34 -73.26
CA LEU A 82 -39.04 17.80 -74.04
C LEU A 82 -38.92 18.00 -75.56
N ALA A 83 -38.29 19.09 -76.03
CA ALA A 83 -38.24 19.45 -77.45
C ALA A 83 -36.83 19.37 -78.08
N GLY A 84 -35.78 19.05 -77.30
CA GLY A 84 -34.46 18.65 -77.82
C GLY A 84 -33.62 19.76 -78.47
N ALA A 85 -34.06 21.02 -78.45
CA ALA A 85 -33.26 22.15 -78.95
C ALA A 85 -32.31 22.65 -77.85
N PRO A 86 -31.03 23.00 -78.15
CA PRO A 86 -30.13 23.54 -77.14
C PRO A 86 -30.48 25.01 -76.79
N PRO A 87 -30.49 25.39 -75.49
CA PRO A 87 -30.67 26.78 -75.08
C PRO A 87 -29.61 27.72 -75.65
N THR A 88 -29.99 28.94 -76.02
CA THR A 88 -29.04 30.04 -76.18
C THR A 88 -28.56 30.50 -74.80
N VAL A 89 -27.30 30.93 -74.71
CA VAL A 89 -26.69 31.44 -73.46
C VAL A 89 -27.49 32.60 -72.87
N GLU A 90 -28.04 33.47 -73.73
CA GLU A 90 -28.90 34.59 -73.33
C GLU A 90 -30.18 34.13 -72.60
N THR A 91 -30.79 33.04 -73.05
CA THR A 91 -31.99 32.47 -72.43
C THR A 91 -31.68 31.89 -71.05
N ILE A 92 -30.54 31.21 -70.91
CA ILE A 92 -30.08 30.68 -69.61
C ILE A 92 -29.81 31.83 -68.64
N LEU A 93 -29.12 32.88 -69.07
CA LEU A 93 -28.81 34.03 -68.22
C LEU A 93 -30.08 34.78 -67.78
N GLY A 94 -31.06 34.95 -68.67
CA GLY A 94 -32.35 35.55 -68.34
C GLY A 94 -33.11 34.75 -67.27
N LEU A 95 -33.20 33.43 -67.44
CA LEU A 95 -33.90 32.53 -66.50
C LEU A 95 -33.15 32.43 -65.16
N PHE A 96 -31.82 32.45 -65.18
CA PHE A 96 -31.00 32.51 -63.98
C PHE A 96 -31.17 33.82 -63.21
N ALA A 97 -31.28 34.96 -63.92
CA ALA A 97 -31.54 36.25 -63.30
C ALA A 97 -32.93 36.31 -62.64
N VAL A 98 -33.95 35.73 -63.29
CA VAL A 98 -35.30 35.58 -62.70
C VAL A 98 -35.26 34.74 -61.43
N ALA A 99 -34.60 33.58 -61.50
CA ALA A 99 -34.43 32.66 -60.38
C ALA A 99 -33.68 33.33 -59.21
N SER A 100 -32.62 34.09 -59.48
CA SER A 100 -31.84 34.78 -58.45
C SER A 100 -32.57 35.97 -57.82
N THR A 101 -33.42 36.68 -58.58
CA THR A 101 -34.17 37.83 -58.03
C THR A 101 -35.26 37.36 -57.06
N THR A 102 -35.89 36.22 -57.34
CA THR A 102 -36.93 35.63 -56.47
C THR A 102 -36.35 35.10 -55.14
N THR A 103 -35.13 34.55 -55.12
CA THR A 103 -34.46 34.17 -53.87
C THR A 103 -34.11 35.38 -53.01
N VAL A 104 -33.55 36.43 -53.62
CA VAL A 104 -33.21 37.67 -52.91
C VAL A 104 -34.46 38.29 -52.29
N PHE A 105 -35.57 38.35 -53.04
CA PHE A 105 -36.83 38.87 -52.51
C PHE A 105 -37.38 38.03 -51.35
N GLY A 106 -37.33 36.71 -51.44
CA GLY A 106 -37.74 35.81 -50.35
C GLY A 106 -36.90 35.96 -49.09
N LEU A 107 -35.60 36.17 -49.24
CA LEU A 107 -34.70 36.42 -48.12
C LEU A 107 -34.95 37.79 -47.48
N VAL A 108 -35.08 38.85 -48.29
CA VAL A 108 -35.41 40.20 -47.81
C VAL A 108 -36.75 40.20 -47.07
N GLY A 109 -37.77 39.52 -47.61
CA GLY A 109 -39.07 39.37 -46.95
C GLY A 109 -38.97 38.72 -45.57
N ARG A 110 -38.15 37.66 -45.44
CA ARG A 110 -37.88 36.99 -44.14
C ARG A 110 -37.20 37.93 -43.15
N VAL A 111 -36.16 38.62 -43.59
CA VAL A 111 -35.41 39.56 -42.75
C VAL A 111 -36.32 40.70 -42.30
N CYS A 112 -37.10 41.28 -43.21
CA CYS A 112 -38.01 42.36 -42.89
C CYS A 112 -39.08 41.92 -41.89
N LEU A 113 -39.69 40.74 -42.08
CA LEU A 113 -40.69 40.23 -41.13
C LEU A 113 -40.11 39.91 -39.75
N ARG A 114 -38.88 39.38 -39.70
CA ARG A 114 -38.23 39.04 -38.42
C ARG A 114 -37.67 40.24 -37.68
N GLN A 115 -37.22 41.28 -38.39
CA GLN A 115 -36.56 42.45 -37.79
C GLN A 115 -37.52 43.63 -37.56
N PHE A 116 -38.55 43.80 -38.39
CA PHE A 116 -39.45 44.96 -38.34
C PHE A 116 -40.86 44.64 -37.87
N VAL A 117 -41.18 43.40 -37.51
CA VAL A 117 -42.36 43.15 -36.67
C VAL A 117 -41.85 43.12 -35.23
N PRO A 118 -42.05 44.20 -34.45
CA PRO A 118 -41.69 44.18 -33.04
C PRO A 118 -42.42 43.01 -32.37
N ALA A 119 -41.77 42.37 -31.40
CA ALA A 119 -42.39 41.45 -30.46
C ALA A 119 -43.40 42.16 -29.53
N ALA A 120 -44.22 43.07 -30.06
CA ALA A 120 -45.12 43.95 -29.32
C ALA A 120 -46.35 43.23 -28.77
N ASP A 121 -46.59 41.98 -29.17
CA ASP A 121 -47.82 41.26 -28.78
C ASP A 121 -47.54 40.12 -27.77
N MET A 122 -46.28 39.89 -27.40
CA MET A 122 -45.85 38.80 -26.49
C MET A 122 -45.38 39.28 -25.11
N VAL A 123 -45.59 40.55 -24.76
CA VAL A 123 -45.04 41.12 -23.51
C VAL A 123 -46.06 41.34 -22.40
N GLU A 124 -47.37 41.40 -22.65
CA GLU A 124 -48.32 41.81 -21.58
C GLU A 124 -49.35 40.77 -21.12
N ALA A 125 -49.70 39.74 -21.89
CA ALA A 125 -50.76 38.80 -21.48
C ALA A 125 -50.26 37.43 -20.97
N ASP A 126 -49.20 36.87 -21.57
CA ASP A 126 -48.64 35.55 -21.18
C ASP A 126 -47.38 35.67 -20.30
N ALA A 127 -46.78 36.86 -20.23
CA ALA A 127 -45.54 37.08 -19.50
C ALA A 127 -45.76 37.01 -17.97
N ASP A 128 -46.88 37.51 -17.45
CA ASP A 128 -47.07 37.65 -16.01
C ASP A 128 -47.15 36.30 -15.26
N PRO A 129 -48.03 35.34 -15.63
CA PRO A 129 -48.09 34.05 -14.92
C PRO A 129 -46.86 33.18 -15.21
N ALA A 130 -46.28 33.24 -16.41
CA ALA A 130 -45.09 32.46 -16.75
C ALA A 130 -43.82 33.00 -16.07
N LEU A 131 -43.72 34.32 -15.87
CA LEU A 131 -42.64 34.93 -15.07
C LEU A 131 -42.81 34.59 -13.60
N VAL A 132 -44.01 34.71 -13.04
CA VAL A 132 -44.28 34.33 -11.65
C VAL A 132 -43.93 32.85 -11.40
N GLU A 133 -44.36 31.95 -12.29
CA GLU A 133 -44.04 30.52 -12.17
C GLU A 133 -42.54 30.25 -12.32
N ARG A 134 -41.85 30.92 -13.25
CA ARG A 134 -40.40 30.78 -13.41
C ARG A 134 -39.61 31.39 -12.24
N THR A 135 -40.08 32.48 -11.65
CA THR A 135 -39.48 33.06 -10.45
C THR A 135 -39.73 32.19 -9.23
N ARG A 136 -40.90 31.58 -9.12
CA ARG A 136 -41.21 30.59 -8.08
C ARG A 136 -40.34 29.34 -8.23
N ALA A 137 -40.25 28.78 -9.42
CA ALA A 137 -39.38 27.64 -9.73
C ALA A 137 -37.89 27.98 -9.50
N LEU A 138 -37.48 29.21 -9.78
CA LEU A 138 -36.13 29.70 -9.45
C LEU A 138 -35.93 29.80 -7.94
N GLY A 139 -36.92 30.29 -7.19
CA GLY A 139 -36.89 30.31 -5.72
C GLY A 139 -36.76 28.91 -5.12
N GLU A 140 -37.59 27.97 -5.57
CA GLU A 140 -37.54 26.56 -5.16
C GLU A 140 -36.18 25.92 -5.53
N ALA A 141 -35.61 26.25 -6.70
CA ALA A 141 -34.28 25.79 -7.09
C ALA A 141 -33.15 26.41 -6.25
N LEU A 142 -33.28 27.67 -5.84
CA LEU A 142 -32.32 28.36 -4.97
C LEU A 142 -32.39 27.82 -3.53
N ASP A 143 -33.58 27.51 -3.03
CA ASP A 143 -33.75 26.88 -1.72
C ASP A 143 -33.14 25.48 -1.70
N ALA A 144 -33.44 24.66 -2.72
CA ALA A 144 -32.84 23.34 -2.88
C ALA A 144 -31.31 23.40 -3.06
N ALA A 145 -30.79 24.42 -3.76
CA ALA A 145 -29.36 24.64 -3.86
C ALA A 145 -28.74 25.01 -2.51
N THR A 146 -29.40 25.87 -1.74
CA THR A 146 -28.95 26.31 -0.41
C THR A 146 -28.92 25.13 0.58
N GLU A 147 -29.93 24.28 0.58
CA GLU A 147 -29.98 23.06 1.40
C GLU A 147 -28.83 22.10 1.04
N ARG A 148 -28.55 21.93 -0.27
CA ARG A 148 -27.39 21.14 -0.73
C ARG A 148 -26.06 21.75 -0.32
N PHE A 149 -25.92 23.07 -0.37
CA PHE A 149 -24.71 23.76 0.09
C PHE A 149 -24.51 23.61 1.60
N GLN A 150 -25.58 23.70 2.41
CA GLN A 150 -25.52 23.46 3.86
C GLN A 150 -25.16 22.00 4.17
N GLY A 151 -25.73 21.03 3.46
CA GLY A 151 -25.34 19.63 3.56
C GLY A 151 -23.87 19.41 3.19
N THR A 152 -23.38 20.09 2.16
CA THR A 152 -21.97 20.03 1.74
C THR A 152 -21.04 20.65 2.80
N ALA A 153 -21.43 21.78 3.40
CA ALA A 153 -20.69 22.40 4.50
C ALA A 153 -20.60 21.46 5.72
N ALA A 154 -21.71 20.81 6.10
CA ALA A 154 -21.72 19.82 7.18
C ALA A 154 -20.80 18.62 6.88
N THR A 155 -20.75 18.14 5.63
CA THR A 155 -19.81 17.09 5.24
C THR A 155 -18.34 17.53 5.27
N LEU A 156 -18.05 18.80 4.95
CA LEU A 156 -16.71 19.36 5.04
C LEU A 156 -16.25 19.52 6.49
N ASP A 157 -17.15 19.92 7.40
CA ASP A 157 -16.85 19.96 8.84
C ASP A 157 -16.60 18.56 9.39
N ALA A 158 -17.41 17.56 9.00
CA ALA A 158 -17.20 16.17 9.38
C ALA A 158 -15.86 15.63 8.83
N PHE A 159 -15.48 16.02 7.62
CA PHE A 159 -14.17 15.71 7.02
C PHE A 159 -13.02 16.37 7.78
N GLY A 160 -13.16 17.64 8.18
CA GLY A 160 -12.19 18.34 9.01
C GLY A 160 -11.98 17.66 10.36
N ALA A 161 -13.07 17.24 11.02
CA ALA A 161 -13.01 16.50 12.28
C ALA A 161 -12.32 15.12 12.12
N THR A 162 -12.61 14.40 11.03
CA THR A 162 -11.92 13.12 10.74
C THR A 162 -10.44 13.33 10.46
N MET A 163 -10.06 14.37 9.71
CA MET A 163 -8.65 14.70 9.46
C MET A 163 -7.91 15.09 10.75
N ALA A 164 -8.51 15.87 11.64
CA ALA A 164 -7.94 16.17 12.95
C ALA A 164 -7.72 14.89 13.78
N THR A 165 -8.66 13.95 13.72
CA THR A 165 -8.54 12.65 14.39
C THR A 165 -7.44 11.78 13.76
N LEU A 166 -7.30 11.81 12.44
CA LEU A 166 -6.22 11.11 11.73
C LEU A 166 -4.85 11.71 12.04
N GLN A 167 -4.75 13.03 12.15
CA GLN A 167 -3.51 13.71 12.53
C GLN A 167 -3.09 13.35 13.96
N ASP A 168 -4.02 13.37 14.92
CA ASP A 168 -3.76 12.96 16.31
C ASP A 168 -3.36 11.48 16.40
N ARG A 169 -4.04 10.59 15.66
CA ARG A 169 -3.64 9.17 15.56
C ARG A 169 -2.23 9.01 14.97
N THR A 170 -1.92 9.73 13.91
CA THR A 170 -0.61 9.65 13.25
C THR A 170 0.51 10.16 14.17
N ALA A 171 0.26 11.23 14.92
CA ALA A 171 1.20 11.75 15.91
C ALA A 171 1.46 10.73 17.02
N ARG A 172 0.42 10.09 17.56
CA ARG A 172 0.54 9.04 18.59
C ARG A 172 1.25 7.78 18.07
N THR A 173 0.99 7.37 16.84
CA THR A 173 1.70 6.24 16.22
C THR A 173 3.18 6.56 16.04
N LEU A 174 3.52 7.77 15.58
CA LEU A 174 4.91 8.22 15.48
C LEU A 174 5.60 8.27 16.85
N GLU A 175 4.91 8.74 17.88
CA GLU A 175 5.42 8.78 19.25
C GLU A 175 5.69 7.36 19.78
N THR A 176 4.74 6.43 19.57
CA THR A 176 4.86 5.02 19.96
C THR A 176 6.04 4.34 19.24
N LEU A 177 6.13 4.48 17.91
CA LEU A 177 7.24 3.93 17.14
C LEU A 177 8.59 4.54 17.56
N SER A 178 8.63 5.83 17.91
CA SER A 178 9.84 6.48 18.42
C SER A 178 10.24 6.02 19.83
N GLY A 179 9.26 5.54 20.62
CA GLY A 179 9.48 4.90 21.92
C GLY A 179 10.04 3.50 21.74
N GLU A 180 9.34 2.66 20.97
CA GLU A 180 9.74 1.28 20.68
C GLU A 180 11.15 1.20 20.06
N THR A 181 11.49 2.11 19.15
CA THR A 181 12.84 2.17 18.56
C THR A 181 13.92 2.59 19.57
N ARG A 182 13.60 3.42 20.56
CA ARG A 182 14.53 3.75 21.66
C ARG A 182 14.71 2.57 22.60
N ASP A 183 13.64 1.87 22.93
CA ASP A 183 13.68 0.71 23.81
C ASP A 183 14.46 -0.43 23.15
N LEU A 184 14.26 -0.67 21.85
CA LEU A 184 15.03 -1.66 21.08
C LEU A 184 16.52 -1.29 21.00
N ALA A 185 16.85 0.01 20.91
CA ALA A 185 18.24 0.47 20.96
C ALA A 185 18.85 0.27 22.36
N ALA A 186 18.07 0.43 23.43
CA ALA A 186 18.51 0.14 24.80
C ALA A 186 18.73 -1.36 25.00
N GLU A 187 17.84 -2.23 24.51
CA GLU A 187 18.00 -3.68 24.54
C GLU A 187 19.22 -4.15 23.72
N LEU A 188 19.45 -3.58 22.54
CA LEU A 188 20.65 -3.91 21.77
C LEU A 188 21.95 -3.54 22.51
N LYS A 189 21.93 -2.44 23.26
CA LYS A 189 23.07 -2.05 24.11
C LYS A 189 23.27 -3.05 25.24
N THR A 190 22.21 -3.48 25.94
CA THR A 190 22.33 -4.46 27.03
C THR A 190 22.78 -5.83 26.53
N VAL A 191 22.29 -6.27 25.36
CA VAL A 191 22.74 -7.51 24.69
C VAL A 191 24.20 -7.41 24.31
N ARG A 192 24.65 -6.28 23.76
CA ARG A 192 26.06 -6.06 23.42
C ARG A 192 26.97 -6.07 24.66
N GLU A 193 26.54 -5.47 25.75
CA GLU A 193 27.25 -5.53 27.04
C GLU A 193 27.27 -6.94 27.63
N ALA A 194 26.17 -7.70 27.50
CA ALA A 194 26.12 -9.10 27.91
C ALA A 194 27.05 -9.98 27.05
N ALA A 195 27.13 -9.73 25.75
CA ALA A 195 28.05 -10.41 24.84
C ALA A 195 29.52 -10.13 25.21
N ALA A 196 29.87 -8.88 25.50
CA ALA A 196 31.22 -8.52 25.97
C ALA A 196 31.58 -9.20 27.30
N ARG A 197 30.63 -9.26 28.24
CA ARG A 197 30.81 -10.00 29.51
C ARG A 197 31.00 -11.50 29.29
N ASN A 198 30.29 -12.08 28.31
CA ASN A 198 30.44 -13.48 27.96
C ASN A 198 31.79 -13.76 27.29
N GLU A 199 32.28 -12.87 26.43
CA GLU A 199 33.62 -12.99 25.84
C GLU A 199 34.71 -13.00 26.93
N GLU A 200 34.60 -12.12 27.93
CA GLU A 200 35.51 -12.10 29.08
C GLU A 200 35.39 -13.36 29.96
N ARG A 201 34.18 -13.93 30.12
CA ARG A 201 33.98 -15.21 30.83
C ARG A 201 34.63 -16.36 30.07
N ILE A 202 34.47 -16.40 28.75
CA ILE A 202 35.08 -17.41 27.88
C ILE A 202 36.60 -17.33 27.97
N ALA A 203 37.19 -16.14 27.88
CA ALA A 203 38.64 -15.94 28.03
C ALA A 203 39.15 -16.45 29.39
N ARG A 204 38.48 -16.11 30.50
CA ARG A 204 38.84 -16.62 31.84
C ARG A 204 38.74 -18.13 31.96
N ILE A 205 37.76 -18.75 31.30
CA ILE A 205 37.62 -20.22 31.27
C ILE A 205 38.82 -20.83 30.54
N PHE A 206 39.22 -20.28 29.40
CA PHE A 206 40.41 -20.75 28.67
C PHE A 206 41.69 -20.62 29.50
N ASP A 207 41.93 -19.49 30.16
CA ASP A 207 43.08 -19.31 31.05
C ASP A 207 43.07 -20.33 32.20
N SER A 208 41.88 -20.62 32.77
CA SER A 208 41.73 -21.64 33.80
C SER A 208 42.04 -23.04 33.28
N TYR A 209 41.67 -23.36 32.04
CA TYR A 209 42.01 -24.64 31.41
C TYR A 209 43.51 -24.76 31.15
N GLU A 210 44.18 -23.72 30.65
CA GLU A 210 45.64 -23.74 30.46
C GLU A 210 46.38 -23.95 31.78
N MET A 211 45.96 -23.25 32.84
CA MET A 211 46.53 -23.43 34.18
C MET A 211 46.31 -24.85 34.71
N MET A 212 45.14 -25.45 34.48
CA MET A 212 44.87 -26.84 34.87
C MET A 212 45.75 -27.83 34.10
N ILE A 213 45.94 -27.63 32.79
CA ILE A 213 46.84 -28.44 31.96
C ILE A 213 48.28 -28.31 32.46
N ALA A 214 48.73 -27.10 32.79
CA ALA A 214 50.07 -26.87 33.34
C ALA A 214 50.27 -27.62 34.67
N LYS A 215 49.30 -27.54 35.59
CA LYS A 215 49.34 -28.28 36.87
C LYS A 215 49.30 -29.79 36.67
N LEU A 216 48.51 -30.30 35.72
CA LEU A 216 48.48 -31.73 35.40
C LEU A 216 49.83 -32.22 34.85
N ARG A 217 50.48 -31.42 33.99
CA ARG A 217 51.84 -31.72 33.52
C ARG A 217 52.85 -31.72 34.65
N GLU A 218 52.77 -30.75 35.56
CA GLU A 218 53.65 -30.70 36.74
C GLU A 218 53.44 -31.93 37.64
N ALA A 219 52.18 -32.33 37.87
CA ALA A 219 51.85 -33.54 38.63
C ALA A 219 52.33 -34.82 37.94
N GLN A 220 52.23 -34.91 36.60
CA GLN A 220 52.81 -36.03 35.84
C GLN A 220 54.32 -36.09 35.99
N GLN A 221 55.03 -34.97 35.82
CA GLN A 221 56.49 -34.92 36.01
C GLN A 221 56.90 -35.29 37.43
N ALA A 222 56.14 -34.88 38.44
CA ALA A 222 56.37 -35.30 39.82
C ALA A 222 56.16 -36.82 39.99
N GLY A 223 55.16 -37.39 39.31
CA GLY A 223 54.90 -38.83 39.26
C GLY A 223 56.03 -39.61 38.60
N ASP A 224 56.57 -39.12 37.48
CA ASP A 224 57.70 -39.75 36.77
C ASP A 224 58.96 -39.77 37.64
N ARG A 225 59.30 -38.63 38.28
CA ARG A 225 60.43 -38.56 39.22
C ARG A 225 60.24 -39.50 40.42
N PHE A 226 59.00 -39.65 40.89
CA PHE A 226 58.69 -40.58 41.96
C PHE A 226 58.88 -42.04 41.54
N GLN A 227 58.44 -42.43 40.34
CA GLN A 227 58.69 -43.77 39.80
C GLN A 227 60.18 -44.05 39.62
N GLU A 228 60.94 -43.09 39.13
CA GLU A 228 62.39 -43.22 38.97
C GLU A 228 63.10 -43.37 40.34
N ALA A 229 62.74 -42.55 41.32
CA ALA A 229 63.27 -42.65 42.68
C ALA A 229 62.90 -43.98 43.36
N LEU A 230 61.67 -44.46 43.18
CA LEU A 230 61.27 -45.79 43.65
C LEU A 230 62.07 -46.90 42.95
N GLY A 231 62.29 -46.80 41.63
CA GLY A 231 63.08 -47.77 40.87
C GLY A 231 64.51 -47.85 41.37
N GLN A 232 65.17 -46.70 41.56
CA GLN A 232 66.53 -46.62 42.13
C GLN A 232 66.58 -47.21 43.53
N ARG A 233 65.68 -46.81 44.43
CA ARG A 233 65.68 -47.32 45.81
C ARG A 233 65.33 -48.80 45.91
N THR A 234 64.48 -49.31 45.03
CA THR A 234 64.20 -50.75 44.95
C THR A 234 65.44 -51.51 44.50
N ALA A 235 66.20 -50.97 43.53
CA ALA A 235 67.47 -51.55 43.11
C ALA A 235 68.51 -51.52 44.24
N ASP A 236 68.61 -50.43 45.00
CA ASP A 236 69.50 -50.32 46.16
C ASP A 236 69.15 -51.33 47.26
N LEU A 237 67.85 -51.51 47.54
CA LEU A 237 67.37 -52.52 48.50
C LEU A 237 67.68 -53.95 48.05
N VAL A 238 67.50 -54.26 46.77
CA VAL A 238 67.86 -55.56 46.20
C VAL A 238 69.36 -55.78 46.32
N GLY A 239 70.18 -54.78 45.98
CA GLY A 239 71.63 -54.86 46.12
C GLY A 239 72.09 -55.05 47.58
N ALA A 240 71.47 -54.35 48.53
CA ALA A 240 71.75 -54.52 49.95
C ALA A 240 71.34 -55.91 50.47
N LEU A 241 70.19 -56.44 50.01
CA LEU A 241 69.74 -57.80 50.34
C LEU A 241 70.67 -58.87 49.75
N GLU A 242 71.14 -58.70 48.51
CA GLU A 242 72.12 -59.60 47.90
C GLU A 242 73.47 -59.57 48.62
N ALA A 243 73.93 -58.38 49.03
CA ALA A 243 75.14 -58.23 49.84
C ALA A 243 74.99 -58.93 51.20
N ALA A 244 73.86 -58.74 51.88
CA ALA A 244 73.55 -59.40 53.14
C ALA A 244 73.40 -60.92 53.00
N ALA A 245 72.83 -61.41 51.91
CA ALA A 245 72.83 -62.84 51.61
C ALA A 245 74.26 -63.39 51.41
N GLY A 246 75.14 -62.60 50.78
CA GLY A 246 76.56 -62.90 50.64
C GLY A 246 77.31 -62.97 51.97
N THR A 247 77.05 -62.03 52.90
CA THR A 247 77.64 -62.05 54.25
C THR A 247 77.10 -63.20 55.10
N VAL A 248 75.81 -63.53 55.00
CA VAL A 248 75.25 -64.75 55.62
C VAL A 248 75.86 -66.03 55.04
N GLY A 249 76.16 -66.04 53.73
CA GLY A 249 76.91 -67.12 53.08
C GLY A 249 78.33 -67.28 53.61
N SER A 250 79.03 -66.17 53.92
CA SER A 250 80.38 -66.21 54.50
C SER A 250 80.40 -66.50 56.01
N LEU A 251 79.29 -66.25 56.73
CA LEU A 251 79.04 -66.68 58.11
C LEU A 251 79.12 -68.20 58.30
N ALA A 252 78.88 -68.99 57.25
CA ALA A 252 79.07 -70.44 57.27
C ALA A 252 80.57 -70.86 57.32
N GLY A 253 81.51 -69.92 57.10
CA GLY A 253 82.95 -70.16 57.09
C GLY A 253 83.69 -69.69 58.36
N ASP A 254 83.41 -68.49 58.89
CA ASP A 254 84.17 -67.89 60.01
C ASP A 254 83.31 -66.97 60.91
N GLY A 255 82.75 -67.52 61.99
CA GLY A 255 81.64 -66.94 62.76
C GLY A 255 81.92 -65.71 63.65
N LYS A 256 83.07 -65.03 63.59
CA LYS A 256 83.39 -63.91 64.51
C LYS A 256 83.53 -62.53 63.87
N ALA A 257 83.96 -62.43 62.61
CA ALA A 257 84.01 -61.15 61.87
C ALA A 257 82.63 -60.75 61.30
N ALA A 258 81.80 -61.75 61.00
CA ALA A 258 80.56 -61.57 60.28
C ALA A 258 79.37 -61.06 61.15
N ILE A 259 79.44 -61.22 62.48
CA ILE A 259 78.44 -60.64 63.40
C ILE A 259 78.54 -59.11 63.43
N GLY A 260 79.73 -58.53 63.21
CA GLY A 260 79.91 -57.07 63.11
C GLY A 260 79.33 -56.48 61.82
N GLY A 261 79.49 -57.20 60.69
CA GLY A 261 78.93 -56.78 59.40
C GLY A 261 77.40 -56.84 59.34
N LEU A 262 76.81 -57.83 60.02
CA LEU A 262 75.35 -57.96 60.10
C LEU A 262 74.69 -56.77 60.82
N GLY A 263 75.38 -56.18 61.80
CA GLY A 263 74.90 -54.98 62.50
C GLY A 263 74.76 -53.79 61.56
N SER A 264 75.80 -53.50 60.78
CA SER A 264 75.78 -52.40 59.80
C SER A 264 74.77 -52.62 58.66
N GLU A 265 74.54 -53.87 58.24
CA GLU A 265 73.55 -54.17 57.20
C GLU A 265 72.11 -54.10 57.73
N VAL A 266 71.86 -54.53 58.96
CA VAL A 266 70.56 -54.35 59.63
C VAL A 266 70.25 -52.87 59.85
N ASP A 267 71.26 -52.07 60.21
CA ASP A 267 71.12 -50.62 60.32
C ASP A 267 70.81 -49.98 58.96
N GLY A 268 71.46 -50.42 57.88
CA GLY A 268 71.15 -49.99 56.52
C GLY A 268 69.71 -50.33 56.08
N VAL A 269 69.21 -51.53 56.38
CA VAL A 269 67.81 -51.91 56.11
C VAL A 269 66.84 -51.08 56.94
N ARG A 270 67.19 -50.77 58.20
CA ARG A 270 66.37 -49.96 59.08
C ARG A 270 66.29 -48.50 58.61
N GLU A 271 67.40 -47.95 58.14
CA GLU A 271 67.48 -46.61 57.56
C GLU A 271 66.68 -46.53 56.25
N ALA A 272 66.82 -47.52 55.36
CA ALA A 272 66.03 -47.61 54.13
C ALA A 272 64.53 -47.70 54.42
N ARG A 273 64.11 -48.46 55.44
CA ARG A 273 62.70 -48.54 55.87
C ARG A 273 62.20 -47.22 56.44
N ALA A 274 63.01 -46.51 57.23
CA ALA A 274 62.65 -45.22 57.79
C ALA A 274 62.47 -44.16 56.70
N ALA A 275 63.35 -44.15 55.70
CA ALA A 275 63.24 -43.30 54.51
C ALA A 275 61.96 -43.61 53.70
N LEU A 276 61.62 -44.89 53.53
CA LEU A 276 60.39 -45.30 52.85
C LEU A 276 59.12 -44.83 53.59
N ALA A 277 59.14 -44.85 54.92
CA ALA A 277 58.04 -44.36 55.74
C ALA A 277 57.88 -42.83 55.66
N ALA A 278 58.99 -42.08 55.59
CA ALA A 278 58.97 -40.64 55.40
C ALA A 278 58.37 -40.25 54.04
N ASP A 279 58.72 -40.97 52.97
CA ASP A 279 58.17 -40.72 51.64
C ASP A 279 56.67 -41.05 51.57
N ALA A 280 56.23 -42.14 52.22
CA ALA A 280 54.82 -42.47 52.31
C ALA A 280 54.00 -41.36 53.00
N ALA A 281 54.58 -40.70 54.01
CA ALA A 281 53.97 -39.55 54.67
C ALA A 281 53.91 -38.32 53.73
N ALA A 282 54.97 -38.05 52.98
CA ALA A 282 54.99 -36.95 52.00
C ALA A 282 53.94 -37.14 50.89
N ILE A 283 53.71 -38.38 50.42
CA ILE A 283 52.67 -38.70 49.44
C ILE A 283 51.27 -38.45 49.99
N ALA A 284 51.03 -38.82 51.25
CA ALA A 284 49.76 -38.57 51.90
C ALA A 284 49.45 -37.06 51.98
N GLU A 285 50.47 -36.24 52.25
CA GLU A 285 50.34 -34.78 52.31
C GLU A 285 50.03 -34.16 50.93
N ILE A 286 50.74 -34.59 49.87
CA ILE A 286 50.49 -34.11 48.50
C ILE A 286 49.06 -34.46 48.07
N ARG A 287 48.60 -35.68 48.34
CA ARG A 287 47.23 -36.11 48.01
C ARG A 287 46.18 -35.28 48.74
N ALA A 288 46.42 -34.95 50.01
CA ALA A 288 45.51 -34.11 50.79
C ALA A 288 45.41 -32.69 50.21
N LYS A 289 46.56 -32.06 49.88
CA LYS A 289 46.59 -30.71 49.27
C LYS A 289 45.91 -30.69 47.90
N LEU A 290 46.06 -31.75 47.10
CA LEU A 290 45.42 -31.83 45.79
C LEU A 290 43.88 -31.93 45.91
N GLY A 291 43.39 -32.71 46.89
CA GLY A 291 41.95 -32.84 47.16
C GLY A 291 41.32 -31.52 47.61
N GLU A 292 42.00 -30.77 48.47
CA GLU A 292 41.53 -29.47 48.95
C GLU A 292 41.48 -28.43 47.81
N GLN A 293 42.52 -28.40 46.95
CA GLN A 293 42.54 -27.51 45.79
C GLN A 293 41.45 -27.83 44.76
N LEU A 294 41.14 -29.12 44.57
CA LEU A 294 40.09 -29.55 43.64
C LEU A 294 38.70 -29.15 44.14
N ASN A 295 38.41 -29.39 45.42
CA ASN A 295 37.14 -28.97 46.03
C ASN A 295 36.97 -27.44 45.98
N ALA A 296 38.01 -26.68 46.31
CA ALA A 296 37.98 -25.23 46.23
C ALA A 296 37.83 -24.68 44.80
N ALA A 297 38.18 -25.46 43.77
CA ALA A 297 37.95 -25.11 42.37
C ALA A 297 36.52 -25.42 41.93
N ILE A 298 35.95 -26.53 42.40
CA ILE A 298 34.55 -26.90 42.17
C ILE A 298 33.61 -25.88 42.82
N ASP A 299 33.85 -25.51 44.07
CA ASP A 299 33.02 -24.53 44.77
C ASP A 299 33.05 -23.15 44.09
N ARG A 300 34.19 -22.77 43.51
CA ARG A 300 34.31 -21.52 42.73
C ARG A 300 33.58 -21.58 41.38
N SER A 301 33.45 -22.75 40.78
CA SER A 301 32.72 -22.89 39.51
C SER A 301 31.20 -22.95 39.72
N THR A 302 30.74 -23.48 40.86
CA THR A 302 29.32 -23.57 41.22
C THR A 302 28.79 -22.31 41.90
N ALA A 303 29.64 -21.52 42.56
CA ALA A 303 29.26 -20.26 43.21
C ALA A 303 29.19 -19.04 42.27
N SER A 304 29.28 -19.21 40.95
CA SER A 304 29.06 -18.10 40.01
C SER A 304 27.60 -17.64 40.13
N PRO A 305 27.32 -16.42 40.62
CA PRO A 305 25.95 -15.96 40.81
C PRO A 305 25.28 -15.86 39.43
N ARG A 306 24.13 -16.51 39.25
CA ARG A 306 23.23 -16.19 38.13
C ARG A 306 22.89 -14.70 38.25
N PRO A 307 23.34 -13.84 37.32
CA PRO A 307 22.95 -12.45 37.35
C PRO A 307 21.56 -12.35 36.75
N GLY A 308 20.56 -12.09 37.60
CA GLY A 308 19.23 -11.64 37.20
C GLY A 308 18.39 -12.68 36.46
N GLY A 309 17.76 -13.58 37.21
CA GLY A 309 16.56 -14.28 36.75
C GLY A 309 15.51 -14.06 37.81
N GLU A 310 14.58 -13.14 37.56
CA GLU A 310 13.31 -13.10 38.26
C GLU A 310 12.65 -14.47 38.03
N ASP A 311 12.32 -15.17 39.11
CA ASP A 311 11.51 -16.39 39.09
C ASP A 311 10.10 -16.01 38.63
N GLU A 312 9.94 -15.80 37.33
CA GLU A 312 8.62 -15.86 36.69
C GLU A 312 8.30 -17.35 36.50
N ALA A 313 7.63 -17.91 37.50
CA ALA A 313 7.07 -19.24 37.44
C ALA A 313 6.11 -19.31 36.24
N LEU A 314 6.58 -19.93 35.16
CA LEU A 314 5.77 -20.30 34.01
C LEU A 314 4.76 -21.38 34.46
N THR A 315 3.65 -20.97 35.06
CA THR A 315 2.49 -21.83 35.23
C THR A 315 1.85 -22.01 33.87
N ILE A 316 2.16 -23.13 33.23
CA ILE A 316 1.42 -23.60 32.06
C ILE A 316 0.04 -24.03 32.57
N ASP A 317 -0.98 -23.30 32.16
CA ASP A 317 -2.38 -23.60 32.47
C ASP A 317 -2.81 -24.82 31.62
N GLU A 318 -2.89 -26.01 32.25
CA GLU A 318 -3.26 -27.27 31.60
C GLU A 318 -4.74 -27.32 31.17
N ASP A 319 -5.57 -26.36 31.59
CA ASP A 319 -7.01 -26.36 31.32
C ASP A 319 -7.39 -25.74 29.96
N ALA A 320 -6.43 -25.10 29.26
CA ALA A 320 -6.68 -24.43 27.97
C ALA A 320 -6.86 -25.38 26.76
N PHE A 321 -6.73 -26.70 26.94
CA PHE A 321 -6.81 -27.69 25.86
C PHE A 321 -8.04 -28.62 25.91
N SER A 322 -9.02 -28.36 26.79
CA SER A 322 -10.19 -29.25 26.97
C SER A 322 -11.41 -28.98 26.08
N GLU A 323 -11.42 -27.93 25.25
CA GLU A 323 -12.47 -27.66 24.26
C GLU A 323 -11.96 -27.88 22.83
N ILE A 324 -11.83 -29.15 22.43
CA ILE A 324 -11.82 -29.53 21.01
C ILE A 324 -12.92 -30.56 20.83
N ASP A 325 -14.07 -30.10 20.34
CA ASP A 325 -15.21 -30.90 19.90
C ASP A 325 -14.80 -31.71 18.65
N PRO A 326 -14.82 -33.06 18.67
CA PRO A 326 -14.33 -33.88 17.57
C PRO A 326 -15.32 -34.01 16.38
N ALA A 327 -16.34 -33.16 16.27
CA ALA A 327 -17.40 -33.28 15.26
C ALA A 327 -17.52 -32.10 14.27
N ALA A 328 -16.47 -31.30 14.08
CA ALA A 328 -16.47 -30.23 13.07
C ALA A 328 -15.89 -30.71 11.72
N ASP A 329 -16.71 -30.58 10.68
CA ASP A 329 -16.43 -30.87 9.26
C ASP A 329 -15.07 -30.31 8.78
N GLU A 330 -14.39 -31.06 7.91
CA GLU A 330 -13.02 -30.82 7.42
C GLU A 330 -12.84 -29.59 6.49
N ASP A 331 -13.84 -28.75 6.30
CA ASP A 331 -13.78 -27.65 5.31
C ASP A 331 -14.04 -26.27 5.94
N GLU A 332 -13.25 -25.86 6.94
CA GLU A 332 -12.98 -24.43 7.21
C GLU A 332 -11.88 -24.25 8.27
N VAL A 333 -10.65 -23.93 7.84
CA VAL A 333 -9.58 -23.48 8.73
C VAL A 333 -9.89 -22.04 9.17
N PHE A 334 -10.67 -21.90 10.23
CA PHE A 334 -10.90 -20.64 10.91
C PHE A 334 -9.80 -20.40 11.95
N ILE A 335 -8.92 -19.43 11.71
CA ILE A 335 -7.96 -18.95 12.70
C ILE A 335 -8.66 -17.88 13.55
N PRO A 336 -8.98 -18.12 14.84
CA PRO A 336 -9.61 -17.11 15.67
C PRO A 336 -8.61 -15.99 16.01
N PRO A 337 -9.03 -14.71 16.04
CA PRO A 337 -8.18 -13.65 16.54
C PRO A 337 -8.03 -13.79 18.06
N LEU A 338 -6.79 -13.91 18.51
CA LEU A 338 -6.38 -13.82 19.92
C LEU A 338 -6.81 -12.46 20.51
N ARG A 339 -8.03 -12.39 21.05
CA ARG A 339 -8.44 -11.31 21.95
C ARG A 339 -8.02 -11.66 23.37
N GLY A 340 -6.78 -11.34 23.71
CA GLY A 340 -6.37 -11.22 25.11
C GLY A 340 -7.13 -10.08 25.77
N ARG A 341 -8.14 -10.40 26.58
CA ARG A 341 -8.72 -9.49 27.57
C ARG A 341 -7.70 -9.30 28.69
N LEU A 342 -6.97 -8.19 28.69
CA LEU A 342 -6.28 -7.72 29.88
C LEU A 342 -7.32 -7.16 30.87
N SER A 343 -7.69 -7.99 31.84
CA SER A 343 -8.38 -7.54 33.04
C SER A 343 -7.41 -6.69 33.86
N ARG A 344 -7.72 -5.40 34.05
CA ARG A 344 -6.98 -4.51 34.95
C ARG A 344 -7.09 -4.99 36.40
N PRO A 345 -5.98 -5.11 37.15
CA PRO A 345 -6.05 -5.23 38.60
C PRO A 345 -6.37 -3.84 39.19
N GLY A 346 -7.24 -3.84 40.20
CA GLY A 346 -7.64 -2.63 40.90
C GLY A 346 -6.59 -2.08 41.87
N GLY A 347 -6.77 -0.79 42.19
CA GLY A 347 -6.28 -0.10 43.40
C GLY A 347 -5.39 1.13 43.13
N PRO A 348 -5.24 2.07 44.08
CA PRO A 348 -6.17 2.54 45.11
C PRO A 348 -6.33 4.09 45.14
N ALA A 349 -7.19 4.54 46.07
CA ALA A 349 -7.60 5.92 46.44
C ALA A 349 -8.81 6.50 45.69
#